data_AF-A0A4R6VG61-F1
#
_entry.id   AF-A0A4R6VG61-F1
#
_cell.length_a   1.000
_cell.length_b   1.000
_cell.length_c   1.000
_cell.angle_alpha   90.00
_cell.angle_beta   90.00
_cell.angle_gamma   90.00
#
_symmetry.space_group_name_H-M   'P 1'
#
loop_
_entity.id
_entity.type
_entity.pdbx_description
1 polymer ?
#
loop_
_entity_poly.entity_id
_entity_poly.type
_entity_poly.pdbx_seq_one_letter_code
_entity_poly.pdbx_strand_id
1 'polypeptide(L)' 'MTKSYILAPLVLLGLAVASYVAEAVLYGGRLDENNVVQESFFLPLTFILIALAIVSFVGLGARQMLKK' A
#
# COMPACT_ATOMS: atom_id res chain seq x y z
N MET A 1 -18.40 -16.02 -11.12
CA MET A 1 -18.22 -14.56 -10.94
C MET A 1 -16.93 -14.25 -10.16
N THR A 2 -15.80 -14.82 -10.61
CA THR A 2 -14.61 -15.04 -9.76
C THR A 2 -13.44 -14.07 -9.96
N LYS A 3 -13.49 -13.19 -10.97
CA LYS A 3 -12.31 -12.42 -11.40
C LYS A 3 -12.16 -11.06 -10.69
N SER A 4 -13.25 -10.42 -10.27
CA SER A 4 -13.20 -9.04 -9.76
C SER A 4 -12.58 -8.86 -8.38
N TYR A 5 -12.54 -9.89 -7.55
CA TYR A 5 -12.13 -9.72 -6.16
C TYR A 5 -10.62 -9.83 -5.91
N ILE A 6 -9.86 -10.39 -6.85
CA ILE A 6 -8.38 -10.41 -6.79
C ILE A 6 -7.80 -9.07 -7.26
N LEU A 7 -8.54 -8.31 -8.07
CA LEU A 7 -8.11 -7.00 -8.56
C LEU A 7 -7.93 -5.98 -7.44
N ALA A 8 -8.84 -5.96 -6.46
CA ALA A 8 -8.76 -5.02 -5.33
C ALA A 8 -7.43 -5.09 -4.54
N PRO A 9 -6.99 -6.25 -4.03
CA PRO A 9 -5.71 -6.32 -3.31
C PRO A 9 -4.50 -6.05 -4.21
N LEU A 10 -4.55 -6.39 -5.51
CA LEU A 10 -3.50 -6.04 -6.46
C LEU A 10 -3.40 -4.53 -6.69
N VAL A 11 -4.53 -3.84 -6.79
CA VAL A 11 -4.57 -2.38 -6.89
C VAL A 11 -4.01 -1.73 -5.62
N LEU A 12 -4.36 -2.26 -4.43
CA LEU A 12 -3.79 -1.79 -3.17
C LEU A 12 -2.27 -1.94 -3.11
N LEU A 13 -1.72 -3.06 -3.59
CA LEU A 13 -0.27 -3.23 -3.71
C LEU A 13 0.34 -2.26 -4.71
N GLY A 14 -0.29 -2.05 -5.87
CA GLY A 14 0.17 -1.07 -6.86
C GLY A 14 0.23 0.35 -6.28
N LEU A 15 -0.79 0.74 -5.52
CA LEU A 15 -0.83 2.03 -4.82
C LEU A 15 0.25 2.11 -3.73
N ALA A 16 0.50 1.03 -2.98
CA ALA A 16 1.57 1.01 -1.99
C ALA A 16 2.94 1.24 -2.63
N VAL A 17 3.22 0.58 -3.75
CA VAL A 17 4.46 0.80 -4.52
C VAL A 17 4.55 2.24 -5.01
N ALA A 18 3.46 2.78 -5.55
CA ALA A 18 3.42 4.18 -5.98
C ALA A 18 3.67 5.16 -4.82
N SER A 19 3.10 4.92 -3.64
CA SER A 19 3.36 5.72 -2.44
C SER A 19 4.82 5.62 -1.99
N TYR A 20 5.42 4.44 -2.00
CA TYR A 20 6.83 4.27 -1.67
C TYR A 20 7.75 5.01 -2.65
N VAL A 21 7.45 4.97 -3.95
CA VAL A 21 8.21 5.70 -4.96
C VAL A 21 8.04 7.21 -4.78
N ALA A 22 6.81 7.67 -4.54
CA ALA A 22 6.53 9.08 -4.26
C ALA A 22 7.30 9.56 -3.02
N GLU A 23 7.37 8.74 -1.98
CA GLU A 23 8.18 9.01 -0.79
C GLU A 23 9.65 9.22 -1.14
N ALA A 24 10.26 8.28 -1.87
CA ALA A 24 11.66 8.37 -2.23
C ALA A 24 11.97 9.59 -3.11
N VAL A 25 11.07 9.94 -4.02
CA VAL A 25 11.25 11.07 -4.96
C VAL A 25 11.04 12.42 -4.27
N LEU A 26 10.04 12.53 -3.39
CA LEU A 26 9.63 13.80 -2.79
C LEU A 26 10.32 14.07 -1.44
N TYR A 27 10.64 13.02 -0.67
CA TYR A 27 11.12 13.08 0.71
C TYR A 27 12.46 12.36 0.94
N GLY A 28 13.11 11.83 -0.11
CA GLY A 28 14.39 11.13 -0.01
C GLY A 28 15.55 12.00 0.52
N GLY A 29 15.41 13.32 0.47
CA GLY A 29 16.27 14.27 1.17
C GLY A 29 15.71 14.53 2.58
N ARG A 30 16.34 13.96 3.61
CA ARG A 30 15.91 14.07 5.03
C ARG A 30 15.69 15.50 5.55
N LEU A 31 16.25 16.49 4.85
CA LEU A 31 16.18 17.90 5.18
C LEU A 31 15.77 18.67 3.92
N ASP A 32 14.86 19.63 4.08
CA ASP A 32 14.55 20.59 3.03
C ASP A 32 15.64 21.66 2.89
N GLU A 33 15.44 22.61 1.96
CA GLU A 33 16.34 23.73 1.69
C GLU A 33 16.58 24.63 2.92
N ASN A 34 15.70 24.56 3.93
CA ASN A 34 15.76 25.33 5.18
C ASN A 34 16.30 24.50 6.35
N ASN A 35 16.80 23.28 6.10
CA ASN A 35 17.24 22.32 7.12
C ASN A 35 16.12 21.85 8.07
N VAL A 36 14.88 21.84 7.61
CA VAL A 36 13.72 21.34 8.37
C VAL A 36 13.45 19.89 7.97
N VAL A 37 13.15 19.06 8.96
CA VAL A 37 12.71 17.68 8.73
C VAL A 37 11.36 17.70 8.04
N GLN A 38 11.28 17.11 6.84
CA GLN A 38 10.01 17.02 6.13
C GLN A 38 9.14 15.89 6.72
N GLU A 39 7.89 16.21 7.05
CA GLU A 39 6.91 15.20 7.44
C GLU A 39 6.40 14.46 6.20
N SER A 40 6.56 13.13 6.19
CA SER A 40 6.05 12.26 5.13
C SER A 40 4.66 11.74 5.46
N PHE A 41 3.74 11.94 4.51
CA PHE A 41 2.45 11.24 4.48
C PHE A 41 2.54 9.89 3.73
N PHE A 42 3.42 9.78 2.74
CA PHE A 42 3.47 8.61 1.84
C PHE A 42 4.04 7.37 2.49
N LEU A 43 4.98 7.50 3.42
CA LEU A 43 5.57 6.38 4.12
C LEU A 43 4.56 5.69 5.07
N PRO A 44 3.84 6.39 5.96
CA PRO A 44 2.72 5.80 6.70
C PRO A 44 1.65 5.20 5.79
N LEU A 45 1.28 5.90 4.71
CA LEU A 45 0.26 5.44 3.77
C LEU A 45 0.65 4.11 3.08
N THR A 46 1.93 3.97 2.72
CA THR A 46 2.48 2.73 2.12
C THR A 46 2.21 1.52 3.03
N PHE A 47 2.47 1.64 4.33
CA PHE A 47 2.22 0.55 5.29
C PHE A 47 0.73 0.22 5.42
N ILE A 48 -0.13 1.23 5.46
CA ILE A 48 -1.60 1.03 5.53
C ILE A 48 -2.09 0.29 4.28
N LEU A 49 -1.64 0.69 3.09
CA LEU A 49 -2.03 0.06 1.83
C LEU A 49 -1.57 -1.40 1.76
N ILE A 50 -0.34 -1.70 2.20
CA ILE A 50 0.17 -3.07 2.29
C ILE A 50 -0.67 -3.90 3.27
N ALA A 51 -0.96 -3.36 4.46
CA ALA A 51 -1.77 -4.06 5.46
C ALA A 51 -3.16 -4.39 4.92
N LEU A 52 -3.82 -3.43 4.25
CA LEU A 52 -5.12 -3.64 3.62
C LEU A 52 -5.07 -4.68 2.50
N ALA A 53 -4.01 -4.68 1.68
CA ALA A 53 -3.81 -5.70 0.65
C ALA A 53 -3.69 -7.11 1.25
N ILE A 54 -2.88 -7.26 2.31
CA ILE A 54 -2.71 -8.53 3.03
C ILE A 54 -4.04 -9.01 3.62
N VAL A 55 -4.75 -8.15 4.36
CA VAL A 55 -6.05 -8.49 4.95
C VAL A 55 -7.05 -8.94 3.88
N SER A 56 -7.06 -8.25 2.75
CA SER A 56 -7.92 -8.59 1.61
C SER A 56 -7.56 -9.96 1.02
N PHE A 57 -6.27 -10.26 0.82
CA PHE A 57 -5.83 -11.59 0.35
C PHE A 57 -6.20 -12.71 1.33
N VAL A 58 -5.99 -12.49 2.63
CA VAL A 58 -6.34 -13.46 3.67
C VAL A 58 -7.85 -13.71 3.70
N GLY A 59 -8.66 -12.64 3.67
CA GLY A 59 -10.12 -12.75 3.62
C GLY A 59 -10.61 -13.51 2.38
N LEU A 60 -9.97 -13.31 1.23
CA LEU A 60 -10.28 -14.05 0.00
C LEU A 60 -9.89 -15.52 0.12
N GLY A 61 -8.71 -15.83 0.66
CA GLY A 61 -8.27 -17.20 0.89
C GLY A 61 -9.21 -17.96 1.83
N ALA A 62 -9.55 -17.33 2.97
CA ALA A 62 -10.51 -17.89 3.94
C ALA A 62 -11.88 -18.14 3.30
N ARG A 63 -12.39 -17.19 2.51
CA ARG A 63 -13.67 -17.37 1.80
C ARG A 63 -13.63 -18.50 0.79
N GLN A 64 -12.51 -18.72 0.11
CA GLN A 64 -12.37 -19.85 -0.82
C GLN A 64 -12.34 -21.19 -0.08
N MET A 65 -11.68 -21.26 1.08
CA MET A 65 -11.67 -22.44 1.94
C MET A 65 -13.06 -22.78 2.49
N LEU A 66 -13.84 -21.78 2.92
CA LEU A 66 -15.19 -21.97 3.46
C LEU A 66 -16.26 -22.31 2.41
N LYS A 67 -15.99 -22.01 1.14
CA LYS A 67 -16.89 -22.33 0.01
C LYS A 67 -16.62 -23.70 -0.61
N LYS A 68 -15.59 -24.40 -0.14
CA LYS A 68 -15.23 -25.75 -0.55
C LYS A 68 -15.88 -26.76 0.39
#